data_AF-A0A1F9ZEL5-F1
#
_entry.id   AF-A0A1F9ZEL5-F1
#
_cell.length_a   1.000
_cell.length_b   1.000
_cell.length_c   1.000
_cell.angle_alpha   90.00
_cell.angle_beta   90.00
_cell.angle_gamma   90.00
#
_symmetry.space_group_name_H-M   'P 1'
#
loop_
_entity.id
_entity.type
_entity.pdbx_description
1 polymer ?
#
loop_
_entity_poly.entity_id
_entity_poly.type
_entity_poly.pdbx_seq_one_letter_code
_entity_poly.pdbx_strand_id
1 'polypeptide(L)'
;MPKQVQLSDEAYATLAALKKPAESFSDAVRRLAAAGKDLTALRELGPRLPGWDDAAMHRKGAEADRRALERLVRGRRTRRNAG
;
A
#
# COMPACT_ATOMS: atom_id res chain seq x y z
N MET A 1 -14.42 17.13 -3.18
CA MET A 1 -14.49 16.81 -4.62
C MET A 1 -14.58 15.30 -4.78
N PRO A 2 -15.65 14.75 -5.36
CA PRO A 2 -15.72 13.32 -5.68
C PRO A 2 -14.63 12.99 -6.71
N LYS A 3 -13.85 11.93 -6.45
CA LYS A 3 -12.87 11.41 -7.42
C LYS A 3 -13.55 10.31 -8.21
N GLN A 4 -13.65 10.48 -9.52
CA GLN A 4 -14.11 9.44 -10.43
C GLN A 4 -12.91 8.65 -10.94
N VAL A 5 -13.07 7.33 -11.04
CA VAL A 5 -12.03 6.41 -11.50
C VAL A 5 -12.68 5.51 -12.54
N GLN A 6 -12.01 5.33 -13.67
CA GLN A 6 -12.45 4.37 -14.69
C GLN A 6 -11.91 2.99 -14.33
N LEU A 7 -12.77 1.98 -14.43
CA LEU A 7 -12.45 0.58 -14.20
C LEU A 7 -12.68 -0.17 -15.51
N SER A 8 -11.89 -1.22 -15.76
CA SER A 8 -12.25 -2.22 -16.77
C SER A 8 -13.49 -2.99 -16.31
N ASP A 9 -14.21 -3.59 -17.27
CA ASP A 9 -15.42 -4.36 -16.98
C ASP A 9 -15.16 -5.52 -16.01
N GLU A 10 -14.02 -6.20 -16.15
CA GLU A 10 -13.58 -7.27 -15.25
C GLU A 10 -13.34 -6.77 -13.81
N ALA A 11 -12.71 -5.61 -13.67
CA ALA A 11 -12.45 -5.01 -12.36
C ALA A 11 -13.76 -4.55 -11.71
N TYR A 12 -14.71 -4.04 -12.49
CA TYR A 12 -16.04 -3.69 -12.02
C TYR A 12 -16.83 -4.92 -11.54
N ALA A 13 -16.84 -6.01 -12.33
CA ALA A 13 -17.51 -7.25 -11.96
C ALA A 13 -16.95 -7.83 -10.65
N THR A 14 -15.62 -7.82 -10.51
CA THR A 14 -14.94 -8.25 -9.28
C THR A 14 -15.35 -7.38 -8.08
N LEU A 15 -15.36 -6.06 -8.25
CA LEU A 15 -15.76 -5.13 -7.18
C LEU A 15 -17.24 -5.31 -6.80
N ALA A 16 -18.12 -5.56 -7.77
CA ALA A 16 -19.54 -5.82 -7.53
C ALA A 16 -19.75 -7.12 -6.74
N ALA A 17 -18.99 -8.18 -7.04
CA ALA A 17 -19.06 -9.44 -6.29
C ALA A 17 -18.58 -9.31 -4.83
N LEU A 18 -17.61 -8.42 -4.57
CA LEU A 18 -17.03 -8.20 -3.24
C LEU A 18 -17.79 -7.18 -2.38
N LYS A 19 -18.73 -6.46 -2.97
CA LYS A 19 -19.55 -5.44 -2.30
C LYS A 19 -20.63 -6.10 -1.44
N LYS A 20 -20.81 -5.62 -0.21
CA LYS A 20 -21.86 -6.12 0.68
C LYS A 20 -23.24 -5.52 0.33
N PRO A 21 -24.35 -6.21 0.65
CA PRO A 21 -25.69 -5.62 0.53
C PRO A 21 -25.77 -4.32 1.35
N ALA A 22 -26.36 -3.27 0.76
CA ALA A 22 -26.45 -1.91 1.31
C ALA A 22 -25.14 -1.10 1.45
N GLU A 23 -23.98 -1.64 1.09
CA GLU A 23 -22.71 -0.90 1.06
C GLU A 23 -22.63 -0.01 -0.19
N SER A 24 -21.96 1.16 -0.16
CA SER A 24 -21.64 1.91 -1.38
C SER A 24 -20.38 1.35 -2.07
N PHE A 25 -20.17 1.60 -3.36
CA PHE A 25 -18.93 1.17 -4.03
C PHE A 25 -17.69 1.86 -3.43
N SER A 26 -17.83 3.11 -2.99
CA SER A 26 -16.75 3.83 -2.31
C SER A 26 -16.40 3.19 -0.97
N ASP A 27 -17.38 2.71 -0.22
CA ASP A 27 -17.14 2.03 1.06
C ASP A 27 -16.51 0.66 0.85
N ALA A 28 -16.95 -0.08 -0.16
CA ALA A 28 -16.32 -1.34 -0.56
C ALA A 28 -14.84 -1.13 -0.91
N VAL A 29 -14.50 -0.12 -1.71
CA VAL A 29 -13.11 0.22 -2.04
C VAL A 29 -12.32 0.62 -0.79
N ARG A 30 -12.88 1.44 0.12
CA ARG A 30 -12.20 1.83 1.37
C ARG A 30 -11.96 0.64 2.28
N ARG A 31 -12.93 -0.27 2.41
CA ARG A 31 -12.82 -1.50 3.19
C ARG A 31 -11.78 -2.44 2.61
N LEU A 32 -11.80 -2.67 1.30
CA LEU A 32 -10.81 -3.49 0.61
C LEU A 32 -9.41 -2.87 0.68
N ALA A 33 -9.30 -1.55 0.54
CA ALA A 33 -8.03 -0.84 0.72
C ALA A 33 -7.54 -0.85 2.17
N ALA A 34 -8.45 -0.84 3.16
CA ALA A 34 -8.12 -1.00 4.57
C ALA A 34 -7.68 -2.44 4.89
N ALA A 35 -8.33 -3.44 4.29
CA ALA A 35 -7.89 -4.83 4.36
C ALA A 35 -6.53 -5.03 3.67
N GLY A 36 -6.29 -4.35 2.54
CA GLY A 36 -4.98 -4.34 1.87
C GLY A 36 -3.88 -3.59 2.62
N LYS A 37 -4.24 -2.74 3.60
CA LYS A 37 -3.27 -2.15 4.55
C LYS A 37 -2.89 -3.12 5.67
N ASP A 38 -3.72 -4.12 5.92
CA ASP A 38 -3.32 -5.30 6.68
C ASP A 38 -2.60 -6.27 5.72
N LEU A 39 -1.37 -5.91 5.38
CA LEU A 39 -0.48 -6.73 4.54
C LEU A 39 -0.31 -8.15 5.12
N THR A 40 -0.59 -8.33 6.42
CA THR A 40 -0.55 -9.61 7.11
C THR A 40 -1.74 -10.50 6.73
N ALA A 41 -2.90 -9.93 6.41
CA ALA A 41 -4.09 -10.67 5.92
C ALA A 41 -3.94 -11.14 4.46
N LEU A 42 -3.14 -10.45 3.64
CA LEU A 42 -2.82 -10.86 2.28
C LEU A 42 -1.83 -12.05 2.22
N ARG A 43 -1.21 -12.40 3.34
CA ARG A 43 -0.27 -13.52 3.49
C ARG A 43 -0.91 -14.89 3.23
N GLU A 44 -2.23 -14.98 3.30
CA GLU A 44 -3.00 -16.22 3.04
C GLU A 44 -3.67 -16.26 1.66
N LEU A 45 -3.68 -15.14 0.91
CA LEU A 45 -4.40 -15.00 -0.37
C LEU A 45 -3.52 -15.17 -1.62
N GLY A 46 -2.23 -15.47 -1.45
CA GLY A 46 -1.31 -15.74 -2.56
C GLY A 46 -0.53 -17.04 -2.37
N PRO A 47 -0.07 -17.70 -3.46
CA PRO A 47 0.85 -18.81 -3.33
C PRO A 47 2.08 -18.33 -2.56
N ARG A 48 2.42 -19.01 -1.45
CA ARG A 48 3.66 -18.76 -0.72
C ARG A 48 4.82 -18.95 -1.70
N LEU A 49 5.40 -17.85 -2.17
CA LEU A 49 6.55 -17.90 -3.06
C LEU A 49 7.69 -18.61 -2.31
N PRO A 50 8.25 -19.71 -2.85
CA PRO A 50 9.38 -20.37 -2.22
C PRO A 50 10.53 -19.37 -2.05
N GLY A 51 11.00 -19.17 -0.81
CA GLY A 51 12.05 -18.19 -0.50
C GLY A 51 11.56 -16.81 -0.05
N TRP A 52 10.25 -16.62 0.14
CA TRP A 52 9.71 -15.40 0.75
C TRP A 52 9.99 -15.38 2.26
N ASP A 53 11.02 -14.62 2.67
CA ASP A 53 11.34 -14.36 4.08
C ASP A 53 10.86 -12.95 4.47
N ASP A 54 9.72 -12.90 5.16
CA ASP A 54 9.11 -11.68 5.69
C ASP A 54 10.12 -10.86 6.52
N ALA A 55 10.97 -11.51 7.32
CA ALA A 55 11.94 -10.84 8.18
C ALA A 55 13.08 -10.22 7.38
N ALA A 56 13.51 -10.85 6.29
CA ALA A 56 14.49 -10.26 5.37
C ALA A 56 13.91 -9.03 4.63
N MET A 57 12.65 -9.11 4.19
CA MET A 57 11.98 -7.99 3.53
C MET A 57 11.75 -6.80 4.47
N HIS A 58 11.32 -7.05 5.71
CA HIS A 58 11.16 -6.00 6.72
C HIS A 58 12.49 -5.30 7.04
N ARG A 59 13.59 -6.07 7.18
CA ARG A 59 14.93 -5.50 7.36
C ARG A 59 15.35 -4.63 6.19
N LYS A 60 15.14 -5.11 4.95
CA LYS A 60 15.47 -4.37 3.73
C LYS A 60 14.67 -3.07 3.59
N GLY A 61 13.38 -3.10 3.95
CA GLY A 61 12.52 -1.92 3.99
C GLY A 61 13.02 -0.89 5.00
N ALA A 62 13.30 -1.31 6.24
CA ALA A 62 13.80 -0.44 7.28
C ALA A 62 15.16 0.22 6.93
N GLU A 63 16.07 -0.51 6.28
CA GLU A 63 17.33 0.05 5.79
C GLU A 63 17.14 1.06 4.66
N ALA A 64 16.22 0.81 3.74
CA ALA A 64 15.90 1.74 2.67
C ALA A 64 15.31 3.05 3.21
N ASP A 65 14.39 2.95 4.17
CA ASP A 65 13.77 4.11 4.85
C ASP A 65 14.82 4.91 5.63
N ARG A 66 15.72 4.21 6.34
CA ARG A 66 16.84 4.86 7.04
C ARG A 66 17.73 5.65 6.08
N ARG A 67 18.10 5.06 4.93
CA ARG A 67 18.91 5.73 3.91
C ARG A 67 18.18 6.93 3.30
N ALA A 68 16.88 6.83 3.07
CA ALA A 68 16.06 7.93 2.57
C ALA A 68 16.02 9.10 3.58
N LEU A 69 15.81 8.79 4.86
CA LEU A 69 15.85 9.78 5.94
C LEU A 69 17.22 10.44 6.06
N GLU A 70 18.30 9.68 6.01
CA GLU A 70 19.67 10.22 6.05
C GLU A 70 19.94 11.20 4.91
N ARG A 71 19.48 10.90 3.68
CA ARG A 71 19.59 11.83 2.54
C ARG A 71 18.80 13.12 2.78
N LEU A 72 17.58 13.02 3.30
CA LEU A 72 16.74 14.19 3.61
C LEU A 72 17.34 15.06 4.72
N VAL A 73 17.92 14.44 5.76
CA VAL A 73 18.58 15.16 6.85
C VAL A 73 19.87 15.84 6.37
N ARG A 74 20.68 15.16 5.55
CA ARG A 74 21.88 15.75 4.94
C ARG A 74 21.54 16.93 4.02
N GLY A 75 20.51 16.80 3.19
CA GLY A 75 20.03 17.88 2.33
C GLY A 75 19.44 19.07 3.08
N ARG A 76 18.88 18.86 4.29
CA ARG A 76 18.43 19.96 5.17
C ARG A 76 19.56 20.71 5.86
N ARG A 77 20.67 20.03 6.17
CA ARG A 77 21.85 20.67 6.80
C ARG A 77 22.62 21.55 5.83
N THR A 78 22.77 21.13 4.57
CA THR A 78 23.45 21.94 3.54
C THR A 78 22.69 23.22 3.19
N ARG A 79 21.35 23.19 3.23
CA ARG A 79 20.50 24.36 2.95
C ARG A 79 20.49 25.41 4.08
N ARG A 80 20.92 25.06 5.29
CA ARG A 80 20.91 25.92 6.47
C ARG A 80 22.25 26.64 6.72
N ASN A 81 23.33 26.20 6.07
CA ASN A 81 24.67 26.81 6.12
C ASN A 81 24.99 27.68 4.89
N ALA A 82 24.01 27.89 3.99
CA ALA A 82 24.14 28.68 2.77
C ALA A 82 23.29 29.97 2.80
N GLY A 83 22.92 30.42 4.00
CA GLY A 83 22.18 31.67 4.24
C GLY A 83 22.90 32.52 5.27
#